data_AF-A0A969I726-F1
#
_entry.id   AF-A0A969I726-F1
#
_cell.length_a   1.000
_cell.length_b   1.000
_cell.length_c   1.000
_cell.angle_alpha   90.00
_cell.angle_beta   90.00
_cell.angle_gamma   90.00
#
_symmetry.space_group_name_H-M   'P 1'
#
loop_
_entity.id
_entity.type
_entity.pdbx_description
1 polymer ?
#
loop_
_entity_poly.entity_id
_entity_poly.type
_entity_poly.pdbx_seq_one_letter_code
_entity_poly.pdbx_strand_id
1 'polypeptide(L)' 'MGLPFWAGVFGAVVAIIFIVRSVIELRKNTPGHAYNAAMIQIGMAAMLLPACLIIIAFNL' A
#
# COMPACT_ATOMS: atom_id res chain seq x y z
N MET A 1 -19.44 8.07 -10.41
CA MET A 1 -18.04 7.68 -10.17
C MET A 1 -17.38 7.31 -11.49
N GLY A 2 -16.40 8.08 -11.94
CA GLY A 2 -15.66 7.82 -13.20
C GLY A 2 -14.53 6.80 -13.04
N LEU A 3 -13.82 6.51 -14.14
CA LEU A 3 -12.60 5.68 -14.16
C LEU A 3 -11.55 6.07 -13.08
N PRO A 4 -11.29 7.36 -12.80
CA PRO A 4 -10.29 7.75 -11.79
C PRO A 4 -10.65 7.28 -10.37
N PHE A 5 -11.94 7.36 -10.01
CA PHE A 5 -12.42 6.91 -8.71
C PHE A 5 -12.13 5.41 -8.50
N TRP A 6 -12.52 4.56 -9.45
CA TRP A 6 -12.32 3.12 -9.36
C TRP A 6 -10.84 2.72 -9.39
N ALA A 7 -10.00 3.46 -10.14
CA ALA A 7 -8.55 3.28 -10.09
C ALA A 7 -7.98 3.61 -8.70
N GLY A 8 -8.48 4.68 -8.06
CA GLY A 8 -8.14 5.03 -6.68
C GLY A 8 -8.54 3.94 -5.69
N VAL A 9 -9.76 3.41 -5.80
CA VAL A 9 -10.24 2.31 -4.93
C VAL A 9 -9.38 1.05 -5.10
N PHE A 10 -9.11 0.63 -6.33
CA PHE A 10 -8.26 -0.53 -6.60
C PHE A 10 -6.85 -0.34 -6.04
N GLY A 11 -6.24 0.83 -6.29
CA GLY A 11 -4.91 1.16 -5.77
C GLY A 11 -4.87 1.16 -4.24
N ALA A 12 -5.91 1.68 -3.58
CA ALA A 12 -6.02 1.68 -2.12
C ALA A 12 -6.08 0.25 -1.56
N VAL A 13 -6.90 -0.64 -2.16
CA VAL A 13 -6.99 -2.05 -1.75
C VAL A 13 -5.63 -2.75 -1.89
N VAL A 14 -4.96 -2.58 -3.02
CA VAL A 14 -3.64 -3.17 -3.26
C VAL A 14 -2.61 -2.65 -2.24
N ALA A 15 -2.57 -1.34 -2.01
CA ALA A 15 -1.68 -0.73 -1.03
C ALA A 15 -1.89 -1.30 0.38
N ILE A 16 -3.15 -1.46 0.83
CA ILE A 16 -3.47 -2.07 2.13
C ILE A 16 -2.93 -3.49 2.22
N ILE A 17 -3.15 -4.32 1.19
CA ILE A 17 -2.68 -5.72 1.19
C ILE A 17 -1.16 -5.77 1.31
N PHE A 18 -0.44 -4.91 0.59
CA PHE A 18 1.03 -4.85 0.66
C PHE A 18 1.50 -4.37 2.04
N ILE A 19 0.90 -3.33 2.62
CA ILE A 19 1.23 -2.87 3.98
C ILE A 19 1.06 -4.02 4.97
N VAL A 20 -0.09 -4.73 4.95
CA VAL A 20 -0.35 -5.84 5.86
C VAL A 20 0.69 -6.96 5.72
N ARG A 21 1.00 -7.37 4.48
CA ARG A 21 2.01 -8.42 4.25
C ARG A 21 3.40 -7.99 4.72
N SER A 22 3.81 -6.77 4.43
CA SER A 22 5.09 -6.23 4.87
C SER A 22 5.15 -6.12 6.40
N VAL A 23 4.06 -5.72 7.07
CA VAL A 23 4.00 -5.71 8.55
C VAL A 23 4.14 -7.12 9.12
N ILE A 24 3.46 -8.11 8.55
CA ILE A 24 3.59 -9.51 8.97
C ILE A 24 5.04 -9.99 8.82
N GLU A 25 5.70 -9.66 7.71
CA GLU A 25 7.08 -10.07 7.46
C GLU A 25 8.08 -9.36 8.40
N LEU A 26 7.91 -8.06 8.64
CA LEU A 26 8.73 -7.34 9.63
C LEU A 26 8.53 -7.88 11.05
N ARG A 27 7.29 -8.26 11.41
CA ARG A 27 6.97 -8.83 12.74
C ARG A 27 7.64 -10.18 13.00
N LYS A 28 7.99 -10.94 11.96
CA LYS A 28 8.78 -12.17 12.12
C LYS A 28 10.18 -11.90 12.67
N ASN A 29 10.70 -10.67 12.53
CA ASN A 29 12.03 -10.25 12.98
C ASN A 29 13.17 -11.20 12.52
N THR A 30 12.97 -11.91 11.42
CA THR A 30 13.96 -12.78 10.81
C THR A 30 14.74 -11.97 9.77
N PRO A 31 16.01 -11.61 10.03
CA PRO A 31 16.81 -10.86 9.08
C PRO A 31 17.01 -11.67 7.81
N GLY A 32 16.85 -11.02 6.66
CA GLY A 32 16.99 -11.66 5.35
C GLY A 32 16.51 -10.77 4.22
N HIS A 33 16.60 -11.27 2.98
CA HIS A 33 16.17 -10.55 1.79
C HIS A 33 14.69 -10.11 1.88
N ALA A 34 13.83 -10.96 2.42
CA ALA A 34 12.41 -10.68 2.63
C ALA A 34 12.17 -9.53 3.62
N TYR A 35 12.97 -9.43 4.69
CA TYR A 35 12.87 -8.34 5.66
C TYR A 35 13.23 -6.99 5.03
N ASN A 36 14.34 -6.94 4.27
CA ASN A 36 14.77 -5.71 3.60
C ASN A 36 13.77 -5.29 2.51
N ALA A 37 13.23 -6.26 1.76
CA ALA A 37 12.16 -6.01 0.81
C ALA A 37 10.90 -5.46 1.51
N ALA A 38 10.51 -6.04 2.64
CA ALA A 38 9.35 -5.60 3.40
C ALA A 38 9.48 -4.16 3.92
N MET A 39 10.68 -3.73 4.33
CA MET A 39 10.93 -2.34 4.73
C MET A 39 10.67 -1.34 3.58
N ILE A 40 11.22 -1.61 2.40
CA ILE A 40 11.03 -0.76 1.20
C ILE A 40 9.55 -0.73 0.82
N GLN A 41 8.91 -1.90 0.85
CA GLN A 41 7.55 -2.09 0.39
C GLN A 41 6.52 -1.41 1.31
N ILE A 42 6.77 -1.37 2.62
CA ILE A 42 6.01 -0.54 3.56
C ILE A 42 6.15 0.94 3.24
N GLY A 43 7.37 1.43 2.94
CA GLY A 43 7.60 2.83 2.60
C GLY A 43 6.86 3.24 1.33
N MET A 44 6.98 2.43 0.28
CA MET A 44 6.28 2.63 -1.00
C MET A 44 4.76 2.59 -0.83
N ALA A 45 4.23 1.60 -0.11
CA ALA A 45 2.79 1.47 0.07
C ALA A 45 2.20 2.55 0.99
N ALA A 46 2.98 3.04 1.97
CA ALA A 46 2.61 4.18 2.80
C ALA A 46 2.53 5.50 2.02
N MET A 47 3.25 5.63 0.89
CA MET A 47 3.12 6.78 -0.02
C MET A 47 1.98 6.59 -1.03
N LEU A 48 1.76 5.36 -1.50
CA LEU A 48 0.71 5.04 -2.47
C LEU A 48 -0.70 5.19 -1.88
N LEU A 49 -0.91 4.73 -0.65
CA LEU A 49 -2.23 4.75 0.00
C LEU A 49 -2.81 6.18 0.12
N PRO A 50 -2.07 7.20 0.62
CA PRO A 50 -2.52 8.59 0.59
C PRO A 50 -2.87 9.09 -0.80
N ALA A 51 -2.07 8.78 -1.82
CA ALA A 51 -2.34 9.20 -3.19
C ALA A 51 -3.67 8.61 -3.72
N CYS A 52 -3.93 7.33 -3.43
CA CYS A 52 -5.19 6.69 -3.77
C CYS A 52 -6.38 7.33 -3.04
N LEU A 53 -6.24 7.64 -1.74
CA LEU A 53 -7.28 8.31 -0.96
C LEU A 53 -7.59 9.71 -1.48
N ILE A 54 -6.58 10.48 -1.89
CA ILE A 54 -6.74 11.78 -2.54
C ILE A 54 -7.55 11.62 -3.83
N ILE A 55 -7.18 10.68 -4.71
CA ILE A 55 -7.90 10.44 -5.97
C ILE A 55 -9.37 10.12 -5.70
N ILE A 56 -9.67 9.27 -4.72
CA ILE A 56 -11.03 8.93 -4.31
C ILE A 56 -11.78 10.18 -3.83
N ALA A 57 -11.18 10.97 -2.93
CA ALA A 57 -11.82 12.15 -2.33
C ALA A 57 -12.14 13.25 -3.35
N PHE A 58 -11.28 13.47 -4.35
CA PHE A 58 -11.47 14.49 -5.39
C PHE A 58 -12.32 14.00 -6.58
N ASN A 59 -12.65 12.71 -6.64
CA ASN A 59 -13.50 12.12 -7.70
C ASN A 59 -14.78 11.48 -7.12
N LEU A 60 -15.18 11.92 -5.91
CA LEU A 60 -16.37 11.47 -5.21
C LEU A 60 -17.66 12.00 -5.87
#